data_AF-A0A4U0X1N8-F1
#
_entry.id   AF-A0A4U0X1N8-F1
#
_cell.length_a   1.000
_cell.length_b   1.000
_cell.length_c   1.000
_cell.angle_alpha   90.00
_cell.angle_beta   90.00
_cell.angle_gamma   90.00
#
_symmetry.space_group_name_H-M   'P 1'
#
loop_
_entity.id
_entity.type
_entity.pdbx_description
1 polymer ?
#
loop_
_entity_poly.entity_id
_entity_poly.type
_entity_poly.pdbx_seq_one_letter_code
_entity_poly.pdbx_strand_id
1 'polypeptide(L)'
;MQMPWLKPGTTDYYATVYSAEIVNTLTNLLFQYLAFKGILSCIQNRHDTVFLVTFVGYLLVGTGSFLFHMTLKYPMQLVDELSMIYTTCLMCYATFSYGKSRRYSVLLAFFLVSLCIFITGYYHYLQDPAFHQNAYALLTAVVLFRSIYVMEVSLRPSRQAHRTSQKAGSVSAELEVEHEWQDRRDEAILRRMWLLIGYGLTIFLGGFFIWTLDNEMCSTLRIWRRHIGLPWGVLLEGHGWWHLMTGIGAYFYITWGIWLRHCLNGKQDQYELRWPRVIGTLPTIVRRKSVVSNGLQNGAVKKHM
;
A
#
# COMPACT_ATOMS: atom_id res chain seq x y z
N MET A 1 11.61 25.28 -11.17
CA MET A 1 11.31 25.74 -9.79
C MET A 1 12.58 25.54 -8.97
N GLN A 2 13.39 26.60 -8.81
CA GLN A 2 14.74 26.54 -8.22
C GLN A 2 14.67 26.22 -6.73
N MET A 3 15.26 25.11 -6.31
CA MET A 3 15.54 24.81 -4.90
C MET A 3 16.75 25.64 -4.46
N PRO A 4 16.62 26.70 -3.63
CA PRO A 4 17.76 27.46 -3.19
C PRO A 4 18.40 26.75 -2.01
N TRP A 5 19.70 26.48 -2.13
CA TRP A 5 20.63 26.25 -1.04
C TRP A 5 20.69 27.50 -0.12
N LEU A 6 19.63 27.74 0.64
CA LEU A 6 19.58 28.78 1.65
C LEU A 6 20.48 28.36 2.82
N LYS A 7 21.48 29.20 3.03
CA LYS A 7 22.36 29.32 4.20
C LYS A 7 21.70 28.77 5.48
N PRO A 8 22.43 28.07 6.36
CA PRO A 8 21.89 27.61 7.64
C PRO A 8 21.37 28.82 8.42
N GLY A 9 20.06 29.00 8.37
CA GLY A 9 19.31 30.06 9.01
C GLY A 9 18.31 29.40 9.95
N THR A 10 18.14 30.02 11.11
CA THR A 10 17.29 29.61 12.25
C THR A 10 15.81 29.34 11.94
N THR A 11 15.37 29.42 10.68
CA THR A 11 13.97 29.25 10.27
C THR A 11 13.53 27.80 10.13
N ASP A 12 14.45 26.90 9.74
CA ASP A 12 14.07 25.51 9.52
C ASP A 12 14.05 24.76 10.85
N TYR A 13 15.05 24.95 11.71
CA TYR A 13 15.12 24.44 13.09
C TYR A 13 14.28 25.27 14.08
N TYR A 14 13.01 25.52 13.74
CA TYR A 14 12.18 26.51 14.44
C TYR A 14 11.72 26.10 15.85
N ALA A 15 11.63 24.78 16.13
CA ALA A 15 11.17 24.27 17.42
C ALA A 15 12.32 23.73 18.28
N THR A 16 13.36 23.17 17.65
CA THR A 16 14.49 22.54 18.32
C THR A 16 15.71 22.47 17.41
N VAL A 17 16.92 22.50 17.99
CA VAL A 17 18.18 22.36 17.26
C VAL A 17 18.45 20.94 16.74
N TYR A 18 17.70 19.94 17.24
CA TYR A 18 17.91 18.52 16.92
C TYR A 18 17.17 18.06 15.65
N SER A 19 16.18 18.82 15.19
CA SER A 19 15.34 18.47 14.05
C SER A 19 15.02 19.74 13.30
N ALA A 20 15.34 19.79 12.01
CA ALA A 20 14.94 20.90 11.16
C ALA A 20 13.40 20.97 11.13
N GLU A 21 12.76 20.11 10.36
CA GLU A 21 11.31 20.20 10.18
C GLU A 21 10.58 19.27 11.15
N ILE A 22 10.53 19.63 12.45
CA ILE A 22 10.04 18.73 13.51
C ILE A 22 8.68 18.07 13.22
N VAL A 23 7.74 18.80 12.62
CA VAL A 23 6.42 18.25 12.28
C VAL A 23 6.56 17.20 11.17
N ASN A 24 7.26 17.53 10.09
CA ASN A 24 7.51 16.61 8.98
C ASN A 24 8.30 15.37 9.42
N THR A 25 9.25 15.53 10.34
CA THR A 25 9.99 14.44 10.97
C THR A 25 9.06 13.55 11.79
N LEU A 26 8.24 14.11 12.69
CA LEU A 26 7.40 13.32 13.59
C LEU A 26 6.22 12.66 12.88
N THR A 27 5.68 13.24 11.80
CA THR A 27 4.60 12.60 11.04
C THR A 27 5.05 11.31 10.37
N ASN A 28 6.36 11.15 10.10
CA ASN A 28 6.94 9.91 9.61
C ASN A 28 6.97 8.76 10.64
N LEU A 29 6.76 9.03 11.94
CA LEU A 29 6.57 7.96 12.93
C LEU A 29 5.34 7.10 12.61
N LEU A 30 4.34 7.65 11.92
CA LEU A 30 3.19 6.88 11.45
C LEU A 30 3.62 5.82 10.44
N PHE A 31 4.49 6.16 9.47
CA PHE A 31 5.03 5.17 8.54
C PHE A 31 5.71 4.03 9.29
N GLN A 32 6.54 4.35 10.27
CA GLN A 32 7.27 3.34 11.03
C GLN A 32 6.31 2.42 11.79
N TYR A 33 5.32 2.99 12.49
CA TYR A 33 4.26 2.22 13.15
C TYR A 33 3.51 1.29 12.18
N LEU A 34 3.06 1.80 11.04
CA LEU A 34 2.30 1.04 10.03
C LEU A 34 3.15 -0.07 9.41
N ALA A 35 4.44 0.19 9.19
CA ALA A 35 5.37 -0.79 8.66
C ALA A 35 5.57 -1.95 9.64
N PHE A 36 5.83 -1.67 10.92
CA PHE A 36 5.96 -2.69 11.95
C PHE A 36 4.67 -3.49 12.10
N LYS A 37 3.50 -2.83 12.12
CA LYS A 37 2.20 -3.50 12.11
C LYS A 37 2.04 -4.44 10.91
N GLY A 38 2.41 -3.98 9.71
CA GLY A 38 2.37 -4.77 8.49
C GLY A 38 3.30 -5.99 8.52
N ILE A 39 4.56 -5.79 8.93
CA ILE A 39 5.56 -6.84 9.11
C ILE A 39 5.05 -7.93 10.06
N LEU A 40 4.56 -7.52 11.25
CA LEU A 40 4.02 -8.45 12.23
C LEU A 40 2.81 -9.20 11.67
N SER A 41 1.91 -8.52 10.94
CA SER A 41 0.78 -9.17 10.26
C SER A 41 1.25 -10.21 9.24
N CYS A 42 2.25 -9.89 8.42
CA CYS A 42 2.82 -10.82 7.44
C CYS A 42 3.37 -12.09 8.10
N ILE A 43 4.09 -11.94 9.21
CA ILE A 43 4.68 -13.07 9.95
C ILE A 43 3.58 -13.90 10.62
N GLN A 44 2.69 -13.25 11.39
CA GLN A 44 1.64 -13.92 12.16
C GLN A 44 0.64 -14.68 11.27
N ASN A 45 0.26 -14.07 10.14
CA ASN A 45 -0.74 -14.63 9.24
C ASN A 45 -0.11 -15.39 8.05
N ARG A 46 1.22 -15.58 8.04
CA ARG A 46 1.96 -16.31 7.00
C ARG A 46 1.62 -15.85 5.57
N HIS A 47 1.64 -14.54 5.36
CA HIS A 47 1.47 -13.96 4.03
C HIS A 47 2.71 -14.24 3.16
N ASP A 48 2.56 -14.15 1.84
CA ASP A 48 3.68 -14.31 0.90
C ASP A 48 4.83 -13.36 1.26
N THR A 49 6.07 -13.87 1.16
CA THR A 49 7.30 -13.14 1.56
C THR A 49 7.48 -11.81 0.82
N VAL A 50 6.93 -11.69 -0.39
CA VAL A 50 6.97 -10.45 -1.16
C VAL A 50 6.36 -9.27 -0.39
N PHE A 51 5.29 -9.48 0.37
CA PHE A 51 4.66 -8.42 1.16
C PHE A 51 5.45 -8.07 2.42
N LEU A 52 6.14 -9.05 3.02
CA LEU A 52 7.09 -8.79 4.10
C LEU A 52 8.21 -7.86 3.60
N VAL A 53 8.81 -8.17 2.45
CA VAL A 53 9.84 -7.33 1.81
C VAL A 53 9.27 -5.95 1.45
N THR A 54 8.01 -5.89 1.02
CA THR A 54 7.33 -4.61 0.74
C THR A 54 7.18 -3.74 1.98
N PHE A 55 6.78 -4.31 3.12
CA PHE A 55 6.70 -3.55 4.36
C PHE A 55 8.08 -3.16 4.91
N VAL A 56 9.13 -3.94 4.63
CA VAL A 56 10.51 -3.50 4.89
C VAL A 56 10.88 -2.32 4.00
N GLY A 57 10.55 -2.34 2.72
CA GLY A 57 10.72 -1.19 1.82
C GLY A 57 9.94 0.04 2.29
N TYR A 58 8.70 -0.16 2.72
CA TYR A 58 7.86 0.87 3.32
C TYR A 58 8.48 1.46 4.60
N LEU A 59 9.09 0.62 5.46
CA LEU A 59 9.84 1.08 6.63
C LEU A 59 11.06 1.91 6.24
N LEU A 60 11.77 1.52 5.17
CA LEU A 60 12.90 2.28 4.64
C LEU A 60 12.47 3.65 4.11
N VAL A 61 11.32 3.76 3.42
CA VAL A 61 10.73 5.04 3.00
C VAL A 61 10.48 5.94 4.22
N GLY A 62 9.75 5.44 5.22
CA GLY A 62 9.45 6.23 6.42
C GLY A 62 10.68 6.59 7.26
N THR A 63 11.73 5.75 7.23
CA THR A 63 13.00 6.05 7.92
C THR A 63 13.83 7.07 7.14
N GLY A 64 13.90 6.92 5.82
CA GLY A 64 14.57 7.87 4.91
C GLY A 64 13.97 9.26 5.05
N SER A 65 12.64 9.36 4.94
CA SER A 65 11.91 10.62 5.11
C SER A 65 12.12 11.23 6.50
N PHE A 66 12.03 10.42 7.57
CA PHE A 66 12.31 10.89 8.92
C PHE A 66 13.71 11.53 9.03
N LEU A 67 14.75 10.83 8.55
CA LEU A 67 16.13 11.29 8.61
C LEU A 67 16.38 12.50 7.69
N PHE A 68 15.71 12.54 6.54
CA PHE A 68 15.77 13.69 5.63
C PHE A 68 15.19 14.93 6.30
N HIS A 69 13.94 14.90 6.79
CA HIS A 69 13.32 16.08 7.42
C HIS A 69 14.00 16.50 8.73
N MET A 70 14.64 15.56 9.43
CA MET A 70 15.43 15.87 10.62
C MET A 70 16.71 16.66 10.27
N THR A 71 17.33 16.39 9.11
CA THR A 71 18.68 16.89 8.79
C THR A 71 18.77 17.84 7.60
N LEU A 72 17.82 17.77 6.67
CA LEU A 72 17.79 18.41 5.35
C LEU A 72 19.05 18.15 4.52
N LYS A 73 19.67 16.98 4.68
CA LYS A 73 20.89 16.60 3.98
C LYS A 73 20.61 15.78 2.73
N TYR A 74 21.27 16.15 1.63
CA TYR A 74 21.13 15.49 0.32
C TYR A 74 21.27 13.95 0.35
N PRO A 75 22.22 13.33 1.08
CA PRO A 75 22.27 11.86 1.17
C PRO A 75 21.01 11.24 1.76
N MET A 76 20.37 11.88 2.75
CA MET A 76 19.11 11.38 3.32
C MET A 76 17.92 11.64 2.40
N GLN A 77 17.96 12.73 1.62
CA GLN A 77 16.99 12.98 0.56
C GLN A 77 16.98 11.84 -0.47
N LEU A 78 18.16 11.39 -0.89
CA LEU A 78 18.29 10.24 -1.78
C LEU A 78 17.70 8.95 -1.17
N VAL A 79 17.92 8.71 0.13
CA VAL A 79 17.34 7.54 0.81
C VAL A 79 15.81 7.63 0.84
N ASP A 80 15.26 8.78 1.17
CA ASP A 80 13.81 9.02 1.15
C ASP A 80 13.22 8.75 -0.24
N GLU A 81 13.65 9.53 -1.23
CA GLU A 81 13.04 9.54 -2.56
C GLU A 81 13.30 8.23 -3.33
N LEU A 82 14.54 7.72 -3.34
CA LEU A 82 14.86 6.53 -4.13
C LEU A 82 14.26 5.26 -3.54
N SER A 83 14.10 5.18 -2.21
CA SER A 83 13.46 4.01 -1.59
C SER A 83 11.99 3.85 -2.01
N MET A 84 11.31 4.95 -2.35
CA MET A 84 9.96 4.92 -2.93
C MET A 84 9.95 4.23 -4.30
N ILE A 85 10.92 4.56 -5.17
CA ILE A 85 11.08 3.93 -6.48
C ILE A 85 11.35 2.44 -6.34
N TYR A 86 12.31 2.06 -5.49
CA TYR A 86 12.71 0.67 -5.31
C TYR A 86 11.56 -0.19 -4.76
N THR A 87 10.82 0.32 -3.78
CA THR A 87 9.66 -0.36 -3.21
C THR A 87 8.55 -0.53 -4.25
N THR A 88 8.34 0.47 -5.10
CA THR A 88 7.33 0.39 -6.17
C THR A 88 7.75 -0.61 -7.26
N CYS A 89 9.03 -0.65 -7.64
CA CYS A 89 9.57 -1.67 -8.55
C CYS A 89 9.41 -3.09 -7.99
N LEU A 90 9.60 -3.29 -6.68
CA LEU A 90 9.30 -4.57 -6.04
C LEU A 90 7.82 -4.97 -6.19
N MET A 91 6.91 -4.01 -6.06
CA MET A 91 5.48 -4.23 -6.29
C MET A 91 5.14 -4.49 -7.76
N CYS A 92 5.79 -3.79 -8.69
CA CYS A 92 5.71 -4.12 -10.11
C CYS A 92 6.12 -5.57 -10.36
N TYR A 93 7.26 -5.99 -9.80
CA TYR A 93 7.70 -7.38 -9.92
C TYR A 93 6.65 -8.35 -9.37
N ALA A 94 6.14 -8.11 -8.15
CA ALA A 94 5.16 -8.98 -7.49
C ALA A 94 3.86 -9.17 -8.30
N THR A 95 3.39 -8.10 -8.93
CA THR A 95 2.14 -8.07 -9.71
C THR A 95 2.32 -8.62 -11.12
N PHE A 96 3.39 -8.22 -11.83
CA PHE A 96 3.59 -8.62 -13.23
C PHE A 96 4.18 -10.03 -13.37
N SER A 97 4.97 -10.52 -12.41
CA SER A 97 5.51 -11.88 -12.44
C SER A 97 4.49 -12.95 -12.05
N TYR A 98 3.35 -12.57 -11.46
CA TYR A 98 2.35 -13.52 -10.98
C TYR A 98 1.78 -14.37 -12.12
N GLY A 99 1.82 -15.70 -11.95
CA GLY A 99 1.34 -16.66 -12.94
C GLY A 99 2.14 -16.69 -14.24
N LYS A 100 3.34 -16.10 -14.29
CA LYS A 100 4.21 -16.06 -15.47
C LYS A 100 5.35 -17.08 -15.38
N SER A 101 5.94 -17.39 -16.52
CA SER A 101 7.06 -18.34 -16.62
C SER A 101 8.29 -17.81 -15.90
N ARG A 102 9.15 -18.72 -15.42
CA ARG A 102 10.42 -18.37 -14.77
C ARG A 102 11.29 -17.45 -15.65
N ARG A 103 11.32 -17.68 -16.96
CA ARG A 103 12.05 -16.85 -17.92
C ARG A 103 11.52 -15.42 -17.93
N TYR A 104 10.20 -15.24 -18.00
CA TYR A 104 9.57 -13.92 -17.96
C TYR A 104 9.88 -13.18 -16.66
N SER A 105 9.75 -13.86 -15.52
CA SER A 105 10.01 -13.25 -14.21
C SER A 105 11.47 -12.80 -14.08
N VAL A 106 12.42 -13.62 -14.53
CA VAL A 106 13.85 -13.24 -14.52
C VAL A 106 14.12 -12.03 -15.41
N LEU A 107 13.57 -12.01 -16.63
CA LEU A 107 13.73 -10.86 -17.54
C LEU A 107 13.11 -9.59 -16.96
N LEU A 108 11.93 -9.69 -16.35
CA LEU A 108 11.29 -8.57 -15.66
C LEU A 108 12.13 -8.06 -14.48
N ALA A 109 12.72 -8.96 -13.69
CA ALA A 109 13.61 -8.57 -12.59
C ALA A 109 14.83 -7.80 -13.11
N PHE A 110 15.50 -8.29 -14.16
CA PHE A 110 16.61 -7.57 -14.79
C PHE A 110 16.18 -6.19 -15.30
N PHE A 111 15.04 -6.11 -15.98
CA PHE A 111 14.50 -4.84 -16.45
C PHE A 111 14.26 -3.85 -15.30
N LEU A 112 13.60 -4.27 -14.23
CA LEU A 112 13.28 -3.41 -13.09
C LEU A 112 14.53 -2.98 -12.31
N VAL A 113 15.53 -3.85 -12.17
CA VAL A 113 16.82 -3.50 -11.55
C VAL A 113 17.54 -2.46 -12.40
N SER A 114 17.63 -2.67 -13.73
CA SER A 114 18.21 -1.70 -14.65
C SER A 114 17.47 -0.36 -14.62
N LEU A 115 16.13 -0.38 -14.53
CA LEU A 115 15.32 0.81 -14.38
C LEU A 115 15.63 1.55 -13.07
N CYS A 116 15.78 0.85 -11.95
CA CYS A 116 16.17 1.46 -10.67
C CYS A 116 17.56 2.13 -10.78
N ILE A 117 18.55 1.43 -11.36
CA ILE A 117 19.91 1.97 -11.54
C ILE A 117 19.88 3.22 -12.42
N PHE A 118 19.12 3.18 -13.53
CA PHE A 118 18.96 4.31 -14.42
C PHE A 118 18.32 5.51 -13.72
N ILE A 119 17.17 5.32 -13.06
CA ILE A 119 16.47 6.40 -12.35
C ILE A 119 17.39 7.00 -11.29
N THR A 120 18.09 6.17 -10.51
CA THR A 120 19.02 6.63 -9.48
C THR A 120 20.17 7.43 -10.05
N GLY A 121 20.85 6.91 -11.08
CA GLY A 121 21.99 7.58 -11.69
C GLY A 121 21.58 8.90 -12.36
N TYR A 122 20.47 8.89 -13.09
CA TYR A 122 19.96 10.07 -13.79
C TYR A 122 19.41 11.11 -12.81
N TYR A 123 18.73 10.69 -11.74
CA TYR A 123 18.27 11.59 -10.70
C TYR A 123 19.43 12.24 -9.94
N HIS A 124 20.47 11.46 -9.62
CA HIS A 124 21.68 11.98 -8.99
C HIS A 124 22.41 12.99 -9.90
N TYR A 125 22.42 12.76 -11.21
CA TYR A 125 23.00 13.68 -12.19
C TYR A 125 22.20 14.97 -12.36
N LEU A 126 20.87 14.87 -12.56
CA LEU A 126 20.01 16.04 -12.78
C LEU A 126 19.79 16.87 -11.52
N GLN A 127 19.68 16.22 -10.36
CA GLN A 127 19.30 16.82 -9.09
C GLN A 127 17.99 17.63 -9.14
N ASP A 128 17.09 17.27 -10.08
CA ASP A 128 15.77 17.88 -10.25
C ASP A 128 14.68 16.98 -9.65
N PRO A 129 14.04 17.36 -8.54
CA PRO A 129 12.98 16.58 -7.88
C PRO A 129 11.80 16.26 -8.81
N ALA A 130 11.53 17.09 -9.82
CA ALA A 130 10.42 16.86 -10.74
C ALA A 130 10.60 15.58 -11.56
N PHE A 131 11.86 15.20 -11.87
CA PHE A 131 12.14 13.94 -12.54
C PHE A 131 11.72 12.74 -11.68
N HIS A 132 12.12 12.73 -10.40
CA HIS A 132 11.75 11.69 -9.46
C HIS A 132 10.24 11.58 -9.29
N GLN A 133 9.57 12.72 -9.08
CA GLN A 133 8.12 12.78 -8.88
C GLN A 133 7.36 12.19 -10.06
N ASN A 134 7.73 12.56 -11.28
CA ASN A 134 7.11 12.04 -12.50
C ASN A 134 7.37 10.54 -12.68
N ALA A 135 8.60 10.08 -12.44
CA ALA A 135 8.94 8.66 -12.52
C ALA A 135 8.16 7.83 -11.49
N TYR A 136 8.08 8.31 -10.24
CA TYR A 136 7.34 7.66 -9.17
C TYR A 136 5.83 7.62 -9.47
N ALA A 137 5.25 8.72 -9.91
CA ALA A 137 3.83 8.80 -10.25
C ALA A 137 3.46 7.84 -11.39
N LEU A 138 4.27 7.81 -12.46
CA LEU A 138 4.05 6.91 -13.60
C LEU A 138 4.15 5.44 -13.16
N LEU A 139 5.18 5.07 -12.42
CA LEU A 139 5.39 3.70 -11.97
C LEU A 139 4.25 3.24 -11.04
N THR A 140 3.83 4.11 -10.12
CA THR A 140 2.71 3.87 -9.20
C THR A 140 1.39 3.69 -9.95
N ALA A 141 1.12 4.54 -10.96
CA ALA A 141 -0.07 4.41 -11.79
C ALA A 141 -0.09 3.08 -12.55
N VAL A 142 1.03 2.71 -13.19
CA VAL A 142 1.15 1.45 -13.94
C VAL A 142 0.88 0.24 -13.05
N VAL A 143 1.49 0.17 -11.86
CA VAL A 143 1.29 -0.96 -10.95
C VAL A 143 -0.13 -0.99 -10.37
N LEU A 144 -0.71 0.17 -10.07
CA LEU A 144 -2.08 0.29 -9.56
C LEU A 144 -3.09 -0.20 -10.60
N PHE A 145 -3.08 0.38 -11.81
CA PHE A 145 -4.01 0.00 -12.87
C PHE A 145 -3.86 -1.46 -13.27
N ARG A 146 -2.62 -1.97 -13.35
CA ARG A 146 -2.38 -3.39 -13.57
C ARG A 146 -3.01 -4.24 -12.48
N SER A 147 -2.83 -3.88 -11.21
CA SER A 147 -3.34 -4.66 -10.09
C SER A 147 -4.87 -4.64 -10.06
N ILE A 148 -5.51 -3.50 -10.34
CA ILE A 148 -6.97 -3.37 -10.47
C ILE A 148 -7.49 -4.23 -11.62
N TYR A 149 -6.81 -4.20 -12.77
CA TYR A 149 -7.15 -5.08 -13.89
C TYR A 149 -7.08 -6.55 -13.51
N VAL A 150 -6.01 -6.99 -12.80
CA VAL A 150 -5.91 -8.37 -12.30
C VAL A 150 -7.07 -8.70 -11.38
N MET A 151 -7.37 -7.83 -10.41
CA MET A 151 -8.48 -8.02 -9.49
C MET A 151 -9.79 -8.24 -10.24
N GLU A 152 -10.13 -7.33 -11.16
CA GLU A 152 -11.40 -7.38 -11.88
C GLU A 152 -11.49 -8.59 -12.81
N VAL A 153 -10.43 -8.86 -13.57
CA VAL A 153 -10.39 -9.97 -14.52
C VAL A 153 -10.21 -11.31 -13.84
N SER A 154 -9.77 -11.40 -12.58
CA SER A 154 -9.66 -12.68 -11.88
C SER A 154 -10.82 -12.98 -10.94
N LEU A 155 -11.52 -11.97 -10.41
CA LEU A 155 -12.67 -12.17 -9.51
C LEU A 155 -14.02 -12.17 -10.25
N ARG A 156 -14.17 -11.47 -11.38
CA ARG A 156 -15.40 -11.52 -12.20
C ARG A 156 -15.59 -12.74 -13.13
N PRO A 157 -14.58 -13.58 -13.50
CA PRO A 157 -14.74 -14.70 -14.43
C PRO A 157 -15.66 -15.83 -13.98
N SER A 158 -15.79 -16.08 -12.68
CA SER A 158 -16.64 -17.16 -12.14
C SER A 158 -18.05 -17.07 -12.75
N ARG A 159 -18.63 -15.87 -12.78
CA ARG A 159 -19.93 -15.58 -13.43
C ARG A 159 -20.00 -15.93 -14.91
N GLN A 160 -18.93 -15.73 -15.67
CA GLN A 160 -18.92 -15.98 -17.11
C GLN A 160 -18.76 -17.46 -17.43
N ALA A 161 -17.90 -18.16 -16.68
CA ALA A 161 -17.77 -19.62 -16.79
C ALA A 161 -19.09 -20.32 -16.42
N HIS A 162 -19.71 -19.93 -15.30
CA HIS A 162 -20.98 -20.51 -14.85
C HIS A 162 -22.12 -20.22 -15.83
N ARG A 163 -22.26 -18.99 -16.36
CA ARG A 163 -23.26 -18.68 -17.41
C ARG A 163 -23.10 -19.53 -18.67
N THR A 164 -21.86 -19.87 -19.02
CA THR A 164 -21.57 -20.71 -20.19
C THR A 164 -21.97 -22.17 -19.92
N SER A 165 -21.66 -22.68 -18.72
CA SER A 165 -22.06 -24.04 -18.29
C SER A 165 -23.57 -24.20 -18.10
N GLN A 166 -24.26 -23.18 -17.58
CA GLN A 166 -25.72 -23.19 -17.41
C GLN A 166 -26.45 -23.17 -18.77
N LYS A 167 -25.95 -22.38 -19.73
CA LYS A 167 -26.47 -22.37 -21.11
C LYS A 167 -26.25 -23.70 -21.84
N ALA A 168 -25.28 -24.51 -21.42
CA ALA A 168 -25.03 -25.83 -21.97
C ALA A 168 -25.98 -26.92 -21.43
N GLY A 169 -26.89 -26.58 -20.50
CA GLY A 169 -28.01 -27.45 -20.09
C GLY A 169 -27.62 -28.69 -19.26
N SER A 170 -26.41 -28.75 -18.69
CA SER A 170 -25.84 -29.96 -18.08
C SER A 170 -25.32 -29.78 -16.65
N VAL A 171 -26.06 -29.08 -15.77
CA VAL A 171 -25.61 -28.81 -14.39
C VAL A 171 -26.56 -29.47 -13.39
N SER A 172 -26.03 -30.25 -12.44
CA SER A 172 -26.82 -30.81 -11.35
C SER A 172 -27.25 -29.71 -10.37
N ALA A 173 -28.40 -29.87 -9.72
CA ALA A 173 -28.91 -28.89 -8.76
C ALA A 173 -27.91 -28.58 -7.62
N GLU A 174 -27.14 -29.57 -7.17
CA GLU A 174 -26.09 -29.41 -6.16
C GLU A 174 -24.95 -28.51 -6.65
N LEU A 175 -24.54 -28.66 -7.90
CA LEU A 175 -23.48 -27.87 -8.51
C LEU A 175 -23.96 -26.43 -8.78
N GLU A 176 -25.24 -26.22 -9.08
CA GLU A 176 -25.84 -24.88 -9.17
C GLU A 176 -25.81 -24.14 -7.83
N VAL A 177 -26.19 -24.80 -6.72
CA VAL A 177 -26.16 -24.20 -5.38
C VAL A 177 -24.73 -23.81 -4.97
N GLU A 178 -23.75 -24.66 -5.25
CA GLU A 178 -22.33 -24.38 -4.98
C GLU A 178 -21.84 -23.17 -5.79
N HIS A 179 -22.17 -23.11 -7.10
CA HIS A 179 -21.81 -21.98 -7.96
C HIS A 179 -22.45 -20.66 -7.47
N GLU A 180 -23.73 -20.68 -7.09
CA GLU A 180 -24.39 -19.49 -6.54
C GLU A 180 -23.77 -19.01 -5.23
N TRP A 181 -23.30 -19.93 -4.38
CA TRP A 181 -22.59 -19.57 -3.16
C TRP A 181 -21.24 -18.92 -3.48
N GLN A 182 -20.47 -19.49 -4.41
CA GLN A 182 -19.19 -18.94 -4.87
C GLN A 182 -19.37 -17.55 -5.48
N ASP A 183 -20.38 -17.36 -6.35
CA ASP A 183 -20.68 -16.08 -6.99
C ASP A 183 -21.05 -14.99 -5.98
N ARG A 184 -21.85 -15.33 -4.96
CA ARG A 184 -22.21 -14.37 -3.89
C ARG A 184 -21.01 -14.01 -3.03
N ARG A 185 -20.15 -14.98 -2.70
CA ARG A 185 -18.92 -14.77 -1.93
C ARG A 185 -17.96 -13.87 -2.70
N ASP A 186 -17.70 -14.18 -3.96
CA ASP A 186 -16.72 -13.48 -4.79
C ASP A 186 -17.17 -12.04 -5.09
N GLU A 187 -18.48 -11.81 -5.26
CA GLU A 187 -19.03 -10.45 -5.34
C GLU A 187 -18.88 -9.68 -4.04
N ALA A 188 -19.11 -10.32 -2.88
CA ALA A 188 -18.92 -9.68 -1.59
C ALA A 188 -17.44 -9.29 -1.37
N ILE A 189 -16.51 -10.17 -1.76
CA ILE A 189 -15.07 -9.90 -1.73
C ILE A 189 -14.72 -8.73 -2.65
N LEU A 190 -15.18 -8.74 -3.90
CA LEU A 190 -14.90 -7.70 -4.87
C LEU A 190 -15.41 -6.33 -4.40
N ARG A 191 -16.64 -6.24 -3.87
CA ARG A 191 -17.19 -5.00 -3.30
C ARG A 191 -16.34 -4.48 -2.15
N ARG A 192 -15.87 -5.36 -1.26
CA ARG A 192 -15.00 -5.00 -0.14
C ARG A 192 -13.60 -4.58 -0.60
N MET A 193 -13.05 -5.22 -1.63
CA MET A 193 -11.78 -4.83 -2.24
C MET A 193 -11.88 -3.45 -2.87
N TRP A 194 -12.97 -3.14 -3.57
CA TRP A 194 -13.24 -1.80 -4.11
C TRP A 194 -13.36 -0.73 -3.03
N LEU A 195 -14.05 -1.04 -1.93
CA LEU A 195 -14.11 -0.13 -0.78
C LEU A 195 -12.72 0.14 -0.20
N LEU A 196 -11.91 -0.91 -0.05
CA LEU A 196 -10.56 -0.83 0.51
C LEU A 196 -9.62 0.02 -0.38
N ILE A 197 -9.55 -0.27 -1.68
CA ILE A 197 -8.70 0.48 -2.60
C ILE A 197 -9.22 1.89 -2.82
N GLY A 198 -10.54 2.09 -2.94
CA GLY A 198 -11.15 3.40 -3.10
C GLY A 198 -10.85 4.31 -1.91
N TYR A 199 -11.03 3.81 -0.69
CA TYR A 199 -10.70 4.56 0.52
C TYR A 199 -9.20 4.90 0.61
N GLY A 200 -8.33 3.91 0.34
CA GLY A 200 -6.88 4.13 0.31
C GLY A 200 -6.44 5.16 -0.72
N LEU A 201 -6.99 5.10 -1.94
CA LEU A 201 -6.69 6.05 -3.01
C LEU A 201 -7.21 7.45 -2.71
N THR A 202 -8.41 7.59 -2.14
CA THR A 202 -8.93 8.90 -1.72
C THR A 202 -8.02 9.56 -0.70
N ILE A 203 -7.53 8.82 0.29
CA ILE A 203 -6.57 9.35 1.28
C ILE A 203 -5.25 9.71 0.58
N PHE A 204 -4.70 8.81 -0.24
CA PHE A 204 -3.42 9.05 -0.91
C PHE A 204 -3.46 10.31 -1.81
N LEU A 205 -4.48 10.41 -2.65
CA LEU A 205 -4.68 11.55 -3.56
C LEU A 205 -5.04 12.84 -2.80
N GLY A 206 -5.78 12.74 -1.70
CA GLY A 206 -6.03 13.87 -0.82
C GLY A 206 -4.75 14.41 -0.20
N GLY A 207 -3.85 13.51 0.21
CA GLY A 207 -2.50 13.89 0.64
C GLY A 207 -1.74 14.60 -0.48
N PHE A 208 -1.74 14.01 -1.69
CA PHE A 208 -1.04 14.58 -2.86
C PHE A 208 -1.53 16.00 -3.17
N PHE A 209 -2.83 16.19 -3.12
CA PHE A 209 -3.44 17.49 -3.32
C PHE A 209 -2.99 18.51 -2.25
N ILE A 210 -2.97 18.13 -0.97
CA ILE A 210 -2.49 19.02 0.11
C ILE A 210 -1.00 19.35 -0.08
N TRP A 211 -0.18 18.38 -0.46
CA TRP A 211 1.24 18.59 -0.77
C TRP A 211 1.42 19.58 -1.93
N THR A 212 0.65 19.42 -3.02
CA THR A 212 0.68 20.36 -4.14
C THR A 212 0.30 21.77 -3.71
N LEU A 213 -0.74 21.93 -2.90
CA LEU A 213 -1.12 23.24 -2.35
C LEU A 213 -0.01 23.83 -1.47
N ASP A 214 0.65 23.02 -0.65
CA ASP A 214 1.76 23.46 0.21
C ASP A 214 2.94 24.00 -0.61
N ASN A 215 3.22 23.38 -1.77
CA ASN A 215 4.26 23.85 -2.69
C ASN A 215 3.88 25.15 -3.41
N GLU A 216 2.66 25.25 -3.92
CA GLU A 216 2.19 26.44 -4.67
C GLU A 216 1.96 27.66 -3.75
N MET A 217 1.44 27.44 -2.55
CA MET A 217 1.11 28.51 -1.59
C MET A 217 2.16 28.68 -0.48
N CYS A 218 3.37 28.16 -0.69
CA CYS A 218 4.43 28.06 0.31
C CYS A 218 4.74 29.40 1.02
N SER A 219 4.85 30.50 0.28
CA SER A 219 5.14 31.83 0.84
C SER A 219 4.04 32.29 1.81
N THR A 220 2.78 32.17 1.41
CA THR A 220 1.60 32.54 2.20
C THR A 220 1.45 31.66 3.44
N LEU A 221 1.52 30.33 3.26
CA LEU A 221 1.34 29.37 4.35
C LEU A 221 2.43 29.49 5.41
N ARG A 222 3.69 29.77 5.01
CA ARG A 222 4.79 30.02 5.95
C ARG A 222 4.57 31.27 6.78
N ILE A 223 4.05 32.35 6.20
CA ILE A 223 3.73 33.58 6.95
C ILE A 223 2.61 33.30 7.95
N TRP A 224 1.52 32.66 7.51
CA TRP A 224 0.40 32.32 8.39
C TRP A 224 0.82 31.40 9.53
N ARG A 225 1.65 30.40 9.26
CA ARG A 225 2.19 29.48 10.27
C ARG A 225 2.97 30.21 11.35
N ARG A 226 3.81 31.18 10.96
CA ARG A 226 4.58 32.00 11.90
C ARG A 226 3.70 32.92 12.75
N HIS A 227 2.65 33.49 12.16
CA HIS A 227 1.70 34.32 12.90
C HIS A 227 0.83 33.53 13.87
N ILE A 228 0.38 32.33 13.47
CA ILE A 228 -0.45 31.48 14.32
C ILE A 228 0.38 30.85 15.45
N GLY A 229 1.63 30.46 15.18
CA GLY A 229 2.53 29.85 16.15
C GLY A 229 2.08 28.46 16.62
N LEU A 230 2.86 27.83 17.49
CA LEU A 230 2.51 26.52 18.06
C LEU A 230 1.43 26.66 19.15
N PRO A 231 0.52 25.67 19.30
CA PRO A 231 0.46 24.40 18.57
C PRO A 231 -0.31 24.46 17.24
N TRP A 232 -1.08 25.52 16.99
CA TRP A 232 -2.04 25.56 15.88
C TRP A 232 -1.41 25.68 14.49
N GLY A 233 -0.18 26.21 14.40
CA GLY A 233 0.60 26.28 13.17
C GLY A 233 0.88 24.92 12.53
N VAL A 234 0.84 23.83 13.32
CA VAL A 234 0.97 22.44 12.83
C VAL A 234 -0.09 22.11 11.78
N LEU A 235 -1.30 22.69 11.89
CA LEU A 235 -2.38 22.43 10.92
C LEU A 235 -2.04 22.95 9.51
N LEU A 236 -1.13 23.92 9.41
CA LEU A 236 -0.66 24.50 8.15
C LEU A 236 0.61 23.82 7.62
N GLU A 237 1.06 22.71 8.22
CA GLU A 237 2.17 21.88 7.73
C GLU A 237 1.64 20.89 6.68
N GLY A 238 1.38 21.37 5.46
CA GLY A 238 0.79 20.56 4.39
C GLY A 238 1.65 19.34 4.05
N HIS A 239 2.97 19.50 4.01
CA HIS A 239 3.90 18.39 3.87
C HIS A 239 3.80 17.34 5.00
N GLY A 240 3.53 17.78 6.22
CA GLY A 240 3.28 16.87 7.36
C GLY A 240 2.02 16.03 7.16
N TRP A 241 0.93 16.64 6.68
CA TRP A 241 -0.31 15.92 6.33
C TRP A 241 -0.12 14.94 5.18
N TRP A 242 0.71 15.30 4.20
CA TRP A 242 1.09 14.42 3.10
C TRP A 242 1.70 13.11 3.61
N HIS A 243 2.64 13.15 4.57
CA HIS A 243 3.20 11.94 5.15
C HIS A 243 2.12 11.06 5.79
N LEU A 244 1.23 11.67 6.59
CA LEU A 244 0.18 10.92 7.28
C LEU A 244 -0.75 10.22 6.28
N MET A 245 -1.18 10.96 5.26
CA MET A 245 -2.17 10.50 4.30
C MET A 245 -1.59 9.48 3.32
N THR A 246 -0.42 9.75 2.74
CA THR A 246 0.21 8.80 1.82
C THR A 246 0.68 7.54 2.53
N GLY A 247 1.18 7.65 3.76
CA GLY A 247 1.49 6.51 4.60
C GLY A 247 0.28 5.60 4.78
N ILE A 248 -0.85 6.15 5.20
CA ILE A 248 -2.10 5.38 5.33
C ILE A 248 -2.53 4.82 3.97
N GLY A 249 -2.56 5.62 2.91
CA GLY A 249 -2.98 5.17 1.58
C GLY A 249 -2.14 4.01 1.05
N ALA A 250 -0.82 4.08 1.21
CA ALA A 250 0.10 3.01 0.82
C ALA A 250 -0.08 1.75 1.70
N TYR A 251 -0.33 1.89 3.01
CA TYR A 251 -0.66 0.75 3.87
C TYR A 251 -1.95 0.04 3.40
N PHE A 252 -2.97 0.81 3.03
CA PHE A 252 -4.21 0.29 2.45
C PHE A 252 -3.95 -0.46 1.14
N TYR A 253 -3.13 0.11 0.25
CA TYR A 253 -2.75 -0.53 -1.01
C TYR A 253 -2.03 -1.87 -0.79
N ILE A 254 -1.04 -1.92 0.12
CA ILE A 254 -0.31 -3.17 0.41
C ILE A 254 -1.25 -4.21 1.04
N THR A 255 -2.11 -3.80 1.98
CA THR A 255 -3.10 -4.68 2.62
C THR A 255 -4.11 -5.23 1.60
N TRP A 256 -4.55 -4.40 0.67
CA TRP A 256 -5.40 -4.80 -0.46
C TRP A 256 -4.67 -5.80 -1.37
N GLY A 257 -3.40 -5.55 -1.69
CA GLY A 257 -2.56 -6.46 -2.48
C GLY A 257 -2.38 -7.83 -1.83
N ILE A 258 -2.22 -7.88 -0.49
CA ILE A 258 -2.18 -9.13 0.28
C ILE A 258 -3.48 -9.92 0.08
N TRP A 259 -4.63 -9.24 0.20
CA TRP A 259 -5.92 -9.92 0.06
C TRP A 259 -6.12 -10.44 -1.36
N LEU A 260 -5.81 -9.61 -2.36
CA LEU A 260 -5.85 -9.98 -3.76
C LEU A 260 -4.99 -11.21 -4.02
N ARG A 261 -3.76 -11.28 -3.49
CA ARG A 261 -2.89 -12.45 -3.64
C ARG A 261 -3.49 -13.73 -3.08
N HIS A 262 -4.15 -13.68 -1.93
CA HIS A 262 -4.82 -14.86 -1.37
C HIS A 262 -5.99 -15.31 -2.23
N CYS A 263 -6.81 -14.38 -2.75
CA CYS A 263 -7.88 -14.71 -3.70
C CYS A 263 -7.35 -15.31 -4.99
N LEU A 264 -6.29 -14.75 -5.56
CA LEU A 264 -5.65 -15.27 -6.77
C LEU A 264 -5.06 -16.68 -6.57
N ASN A 265 -4.66 -17.01 -5.35
CA ASN A 265 -4.16 -18.33 -4.96
C ASN A 265 -5.28 -19.32 -4.58
N GLY A 266 -6.57 -18.95 -4.71
CA GLY A 266 -7.69 -19.80 -4.31
C GLY A 266 -7.84 -19.98 -2.80
N LYS A 267 -7.25 -19.09 -2.00
CA LYS A 267 -7.23 -19.15 -0.52
C LYS A 267 -8.22 -18.18 0.14
N GLN A 268 -9.18 -17.66 -0.61
CA GLN A 268 -10.15 -16.66 -0.11
C GLN A 268 -10.96 -17.12 1.11
N ASP A 269 -11.19 -18.43 1.29
CA ASP A 269 -11.91 -18.95 2.47
C ASP A 269 -11.01 -19.06 3.71
N GLN A 270 -9.69 -19.10 3.52
CA GLN A 270 -8.73 -19.24 4.63
C GLN A 270 -8.36 -17.90 5.26
N TYR A 271 -8.69 -16.79 4.59
CA TYR A 271 -8.35 -15.44 5.02
C TYR A 271 -9.58 -14.55 5.04
N GLU A 272 -9.58 -13.58 5.94
CA GLU A 272 -10.65 -12.58 6.03
C GLU A 272 -10.06 -11.18 6.21
N LEU A 273 -10.73 -10.20 5.62
CA LEU A 273 -10.48 -8.79 5.91
C LEU A 273 -11.13 -8.43 7.25
N ARG A 274 -10.30 -8.07 8.23
CA ARG A 274 -10.76 -7.44 9.48
C ARG A 274 -10.64 -5.94 9.37
N TRP A 275 -11.79 -5.28 9.26
CA TRP A 275 -11.89 -3.83 9.24
C TRP A 275 -13.21 -3.40 9.89
N PRO A 276 -13.24 -3.27 11.23
CA PRO A 276 -14.48 -3.08 11.99
C PRO A 276 -15.19 -1.77 11.67
N ARG A 277 -14.43 -0.70 11.42
CA ARG A 277 -14.94 0.63 11.07
C ARG A 277 -14.13 1.21 9.93
N VAL A 278 -14.83 1.72 8.92
CA VAL A 278 -14.17 2.38 7.77
C VAL A 278 -13.33 3.57 8.21
N ILE A 279 -13.80 4.32 9.21
CA ILE A 279 -13.11 5.48 9.75
C ILE A 279 -12.43 5.10 11.08
N GLY A 280 -11.16 5.51 11.23
CA GLY A 280 -10.41 5.41 12.49
C GLY A 280 -9.88 4.01 12.84
N THR A 281 -10.10 3.00 11.99
CA THR A 281 -9.44 1.68 12.15
C THR A 281 -8.70 1.29 10.88
N LEU A 282 -7.60 0.55 11.06
CA LEU A 282 -6.76 0.09 9.96
C LEU A 282 -7.18 -1.32 9.55
N PRO A 283 -7.33 -1.59 8.24
CA PRO A 283 -7.66 -2.91 7.73
C PRO A 283 -6.50 -3.88 7.99
N THR A 284 -6.81 -5.16 8.23
CA THR A 284 -5.78 -6.20 8.33
C THR A 284 -6.34 -7.50 7.75
N ILE A 285 -5.53 -8.20 6.97
CA ILE A 285 -5.88 -9.54 6.47
C ILE A 285 -5.40 -10.55 7.49
N VAL A 286 -6.34 -11.34 8.01
CA VAL A 286 -6.01 -12.36 9.00
C VAL A 286 -6.36 -13.74 8.50
N ARG A 287 -5.60 -14.73 8.95
CA ARG A 287 -5.93 -16.14 8.71
C ARG A 287 -7.12 -16.52 9.59
N ARG A 288 -8.14 -17.15 9.01
CA ARG A 288 -9.24 -17.72 9.78
C ARG A 288 -8.70 -18.84 10.67
N LYS A 289 -9.10 -18.84 11.94
CA LYS A 289 -8.87 -19.99 12.81
C LYS A 289 -9.78 -21.12 12.31
N SER A 290 -9.21 -22.31 12.08
CA SER A 290 -10.01 -23.49 11.76
C SER A 290 -11.04 -23.65 12.87
N VAL A 291 -12.33 -23.63 12.52
CA VAL A 291 -13.36 -24.17 13.41
C VAL A 291 -13.11 -25.66 13.42
N VAL A 292 -12.36 -26.14 14.41
CA VAL A 292 -12.37 -27.57 14.74
C VAL A 292 -13.83 -27.89 15.02
N SER A 293 -14.43 -28.72 14.17
CA SER A 293 -15.75 -29.29 14.35
C SER A 293 -15.74 -30.17 15.62
N ASN A 294 -15.93 -29.55 16.79
CA ASN A 294 -16.29 -30.25 18.02
C ASN A 294 -17.74 -30.73 17.93
N GLY A 295 -18.04 -31.64 17.01
CA GLY A 295 -19.42 -32.08 16.75
C GLY A 295 -19.59 -33.43 16.07
N LEU A 296 -18.58 -34.30 16.06
CA LEU A 296 -18.72 -35.68 15.58
C LEU A 296 -17.90 -36.65 16.47
N GLN A 297 -18.35 -36.85 17.71
CA GLN A 297 -18.07 -38.06 18.49
C GLN A 297 -19.01 -38.08 19.71
N ASN A 298 -20.22 -38.58 19.51
CA ASN A 298 -20.99 -39.37 20.50
C ASN A 298 -22.37 -39.69 19.90
N GLY A 299 -22.41 -40.77 19.13
CA GLY A 299 -23.64 -41.31 18.56
C GLY A 299 -23.44 -42.66 17.87
N ALA A 300 -22.42 -43.42 18.28
CA ALA A 300 -22.27 -44.80 17.86
C ALA A 300 -22.82 -45.71 18.97
N VAL A 301 -23.90 -46.41 18.65
CA VAL A 301 -24.28 -47.72 19.17
C VAL A 301 -24.67 -47.81 20.65
N LYS A 302 -25.98 -47.87 20.91
CA LYS A 302 -26.53 -48.84 21.86
C LYS A 302 -27.50 -49.76 21.12
N LYS A 303 -26.97 -50.90 20.68
CA LYS A 303 -27.70 -52.16 20.58
C LYS A 303 -27.96 -52.61 22.02
N HIS A 304 -29.19 -52.93 22.39
CA HIS A 304 -29.50 -54.04 23.30
C HIS A 304 -31.00 -54.35 23.26
N MET A 305 -31.26 -55.61 22.90
CA MET A 305 -32.30 -56.54 23.38
C MET A 305 -33.78 -56.13 23.30
#